data_AF-A0A968JJS9-F1
#
_entry.id   AF-A0A968JJS9-F1
#
_cell.length_a   1.000
_cell.length_b   1.000
_cell.length_c   1.000
_cell.angle_alpha   90.00
_cell.angle_beta   90.00
_cell.angle_gamma   90.00
#
_symmetry.space_group_name_H-M   'P 1'
#
loop_
_entity.id
_entity.type
_entity.pdbx_description
1 polymer ?
#
loop_
_entity_poly.entity_id
_entity_poly.type
_entity_poly.pdbx_seq_one_letter_code
_entity_poly.pdbx_strand_id
1 'polypeptide(L)'
;YKVRRFNFLWYSDDVTPSYKLLRNPDVTVRSRGVMEKCTYCLQRIKDVQHQAAVEQRELEANEVVTACQQACPTNAIIFGDINNPESDVVQLKELPLNYAVLGELNVFPRTTYLAQVINPNPALRNDVGIEYSFEEHHGGHGGEESGGEGDNHSE
;
A
#
# COMPACT_ATOMS: atom_id res chain seq x y z
N TYR A 1 -4.60 3.38 13.96
CA TYR A 1 -4.46 4.41 12.88
C TYR A 1 -4.86 5.83 13.30
N LYS A 2 -6.02 6.08 13.92
CA LYS A 2 -6.47 7.46 14.26
C LYS A 2 -6.40 8.44 13.06
N VAL A 3 -6.85 7.99 11.89
CA VAL A 3 -6.79 8.71 10.59
C VAL A 3 -8.08 9.46 10.24
N ARG A 4 -9.06 9.47 11.15
CA ARG A 4 -10.24 10.32 11.00
C ARG A 4 -9.95 11.67 11.65
N ARG A 5 -10.20 12.77 10.95
CA ARG A 5 -10.06 14.14 11.46
C ARG A 5 -11.44 14.73 11.66
N PHE A 6 -11.61 15.52 12.70
CA PHE A 6 -12.90 16.10 13.04
C PHE A 6 -12.80 17.62 12.98
N ASN A 7 -13.75 18.25 12.27
CA ASN A 7 -13.84 19.69 12.18
C ASN A 7 -14.48 20.24 13.44
N PHE A 8 -13.69 20.49 14.50
CA PHE A 8 -14.19 21.03 15.75
C PHE A 8 -14.77 22.45 15.59
N LEU A 9 -14.06 23.28 14.83
CA LEU A 9 -14.44 24.66 14.54
C LEU A 9 -14.74 24.83 13.05
N TRP A 10 -15.13 26.04 12.68
CA TRP A 10 -15.31 26.42 11.28
C TRP A 10 -13.95 26.68 10.63
N TYR A 11 -13.40 25.68 9.95
CA TYR A 11 -12.07 25.76 9.32
C TYR A 11 -12.10 26.24 7.86
N SER A 12 -13.28 26.43 7.26
CA SER A 12 -13.42 26.97 5.91
C SER A 12 -13.62 28.48 5.93
N ASP A 13 -12.82 29.22 5.16
CA ASP A 13 -13.12 30.64 4.89
C ASP A 13 -14.11 30.75 3.72
N ASP A 14 -15.36 31.09 4.03
CA ASP A 14 -16.42 31.21 3.04
C ASP A 14 -16.72 32.68 2.66
N VAL A 15 -16.04 33.61 3.32
CA VAL A 15 -16.19 35.06 3.13
C VAL A 15 -15.31 35.53 1.97
N THR A 16 -14.05 35.10 1.95
CA THR A 16 -13.07 35.53 0.94
C THR A 16 -13.34 34.87 -0.42
N PRO A 17 -13.72 35.62 -1.48
CA PRO A 17 -14.10 35.02 -2.76
C PRO A 17 -12.96 34.31 -3.48
N SER A 18 -11.73 34.82 -3.37
CA SER A 18 -10.56 34.26 -4.07
C SER A 18 -10.26 32.82 -3.63
N TYR A 19 -10.48 32.49 -2.35
CA TYR A 19 -10.28 31.12 -1.85
C TYR A 19 -11.29 30.10 -2.40
N LYS A 20 -12.45 30.55 -2.88
CA LYS A 20 -13.43 29.64 -3.50
C LYS A 20 -12.89 29.04 -4.81
N LEU A 21 -12.05 29.78 -5.53
CA LEU A 21 -11.45 29.34 -6.79
C LEU A 21 -10.34 28.28 -6.60
N LEU A 22 -9.72 28.20 -5.42
CA LEU A 22 -8.71 27.17 -5.11
C LEU A 22 -9.34 25.81 -4.80
N ARG A 23 -10.64 25.76 -4.52
CA ARG A 23 -11.32 24.54 -4.07
C ARG A 23 -11.70 23.69 -5.27
N ASN A 24 -11.47 22.39 -5.14
CA ASN A 24 -11.95 21.43 -6.11
C ASN A 24 -13.49 21.37 -6.07
N PRO A 25 -14.21 21.59 -7.18
CA PRO A 25 -15.68 21.59 -7.21
C PRO A 25 -16.30 20.21 -6.95
N ASP A 26 -15.56 19.13 -7.19
CA ASP A 26 -16.02 17.74 -7.09
C ASP A 26 -15.83 17.17 -5.66
N VAL A 27 -15.28 17.97 -4.75
CA VAL A 27 -15.06 17.59 -3.35
C VAL A 27 -15.84 18.52 -2.43
N THR A 28 -16.60 17.93 -1.51
CA THR A 28 -17.38 18.70 -0.54
C THR A 28 -16.49 19.47 0.43
N VAL A 29 -16.70 20.78 0.48
CA VAL A 29 -16.16 21.65 1.54
C VAL A 29 -16.98 21.40 2.80
N ARG A 30 -16.34 20.91 3.85
CA ARG A 30 -17.04 20.47 5.07
C ARG A 30 -17.16 21.59 6.09
N SER A 31 -18.36 21.71 6.67
CA SER A 31 -18.67 22.57 7.81
C SER A 31 -18.09 22.05 9.13
N ARG A 32 -18.24 22.84 10.20
CA ARG A 32 -17.99 22.38 11.58
C ARG A 32 -18.86 21.16 11.95
N GLY A 33 -18.36 20.32 12.84
CA GLY A 33 -19.07 19.15 13.36
C GLY A 33 -19.03 17.90 12.48
N VAL A 34 -18.26 17.93 11.38
CA VAL A 34 -18.18 16.81 10.43
C VAL A 34 -16.83 16.11 10.56
N MET A 35 -16.86 14.78 10.46
CA MET A 35 -15.67 13.95 10.42
C MET A 35 -15.22 13.70 8.98
N GLU A 36 -13.91 13.70 8.77
CA GLU A 36 -13.27 13.43 7.50
C GLU A 36 -12.19 12.36 7.59
N LYS A 37 -11.85 11.78 6.45
CA LYS A 37 -10.78 10.80 6.29
C LYS A 37 -10.31 10.79 4.84
N CYS A 38 -9.21 10.08 4.57
CA CYS A 38 -8.86 9.68 3.22
C CYS A 38 -9.99 8.83 2.60
N THR A 39 -10.47 9.26 1.44
CA THR A 39 -11.50 8.59 0.64
C THR A 39 -10.91 7.93 -0.62
N TYR A 40 -9.58 7.80 -0.70
CA TYR A 40 -8.86 7.37 -1.90
C TYR A 40 -9.23 8.17 -3.15
N CYS A 41 -9.38 9.49 -2.99
CA CYS A 41 -9.77 10.38 -4.07
C CYS A 41 -11.04 9.90 -4.80
N LEU A 42 -12.08 9.56 -4.05
CA LEU A 42 -13.35 9.05 -4.59
C LEU A 42 -13.90 9.89 -5.75
N GLN A 43 -13.70 11.20 -5.75
CA GLN A 43 -14.04 12.07 -6.88
C GLN A 43 -13.38 11.59 -8.18
N ARG A 44 -12.07 11.35 -8.18
CA ARG A 44 -11.32 10.87 -9.35
C ARG A 44 -11.74 9.46 -9.76
N ILE A 45 -12.03 8.58 -8.80
CA ILE A 45 -12.56 7.24 -9.08
C ILE A 45 -13.90 7.35 -9.82
N LYS A 46 -14.79 8.25 -9.37
CA LYS A 46 -16.10 8.43 -9.97
C LYS A 46 -16.05 9.07 -11.34
N ASP A 47 -15.17 10.04 -11.55
CA ASP A 47 -15.00 10.67 -12.86
C ASP A 47 -14.56 9.64 -13.90
N VAL A 48 -13.55 8.83 -13.58
CA VAL A 48 -13.04 7.77 -14.47
C VAL A 48 -14.09 6.67 -14.67
N GLN A 49 -14.78 6.22 -13.62
CA GLN A 49 -15.89 5.27 -13.74
C GLN A 49 -17.01 5.78 -14.64
N HIS A 50 -17.36 7.06 -14.52
CA HIS A 50 -18.37 7.67 -15.36
C HIS A 50 -17.91 7.73 -16.82
N GLN A 51 -16.67 8.14 -17.07
CA GLN A 51 -16.12 8.22 -18.42
C GLN A 51 -16.09 6.85 -19.11
N ALA A 52 -15.59 5.82 -18.42
CA ALA A 52 -15.58 4.46 -18.93
C ALA A 52 -17.00 3.92 -19.19
N ALA A 53 -17.98 4.26 -18.34
CA ALA A 53 -19.38 3.89 -18.55
C ALA A 53 -19.99 4.57 -19.78
N VAL A 54 -19.65 5.85 -20.03
CA VAL A 54 -20.07 6.57 -21.25
C VAL A 54 -19.44 5.94 -22.50
N GLU A 55 -18.18 5.53 -22.41
CA GLU A 55 -17.43 4.89 -23.48
C GLU A 55 -17.75 3.38 -23.63
N GLN A 56 -18.58 2.83 -22.76
CA GLN A 56 -18.96 1.40 -22.72
C GLN A 56 -17.76 0.45 -22.67
N ARG A 57 -16.74 0.81 -21.90
CA ARG A 57 -15.56 -0.02 -21.66
C ARG A 57 -15.33 -0.30 -20.19
N GLU A 58 -14.48 -1.27 -19.92
CA GLU A 58 -13.97 -1.53 -18.58
C GLU A 58 -12.87 -0.53 -18.20
N LEU A 59 -12.54 -0.50 -16.91
CA LEU A 59 -11.47 0.33 -16.39
C LEU A 59 -10.12 -0.30 -16.69
N GLU A 60 -9.19 0.50 -17.18
CA GLU A 60 -7.82 0.05 -17.38
C GLU A 60 -7.10 -0.11 -16.03
N ALA A 61 -6.13 -1.03 -15.98
CA ALA A 61 -5.47 -1.49 -14.75
C ALA A 61 -4.90 -0.37 -13.85
N ASN A 62 -4.45 0.73 -14.44
CA ASN A 62 -3.82 1.88 -13.76
C ASN A 62 -4.42 3.23 -14.19
N GLU A 63 -5.70 3.25 -14.59
CA GLU A 63 -6.34 4.47 -15.12
C GLU A 63 -6.56 5.54 -14.05
N VAL A 64 -6.89 5.13 -12.83
CA VAL A 64 -7.18 6.06 -11.73
C VAL A 64 -5.90 6.42 -10.99
N VAL A 65 -5.43 7.65 -11.17
CA VAL A 65 -4.31 8.20 -10.43
C VAL A 65 -4.79 9.07 -9.27
N THR A 66 -4.51 8.65 -8.03
CA THR A 66 -4.88 9.44 -6.84
C THR A 66 -3.99 10.67 -6.67
N ALA A 67 -4.47 11.68 -5.93
CA ALA A 67 -3.70 12.91 -5.73
C ALA A 67 -2.36 12.67 -5.00
N CYS A 68 -2.34 11.78 -4.00
CA CYS A 68 -1.11 11.46 -3.28
C CYS A 68 -0.12 10.61 -4.11
N GLN A 69 -0.62 9.71 -4.96
CA GLN A 69 0.20 9.00 -5.94
C GLN A 69 0.82 9.97 -6.96
N GLN A 70 0.00 10.82 -7.59
CA GLN A 70 0.47 11.79 -8.59
C GLN A 70 1.50 12.78 -8.04
N ALA A 71 1.33 13.21 -6.78
CA ALA A 71 2.22 14.18 -6.16
C ALA A 71 3.54 13.58 -5.66
N CYS A 72 3.65 12.25 -5.55
CA CYS A 72 4.81 11.59 -4.97
C CYS A 72 5.93 11.47 -6.02
N PRO A 73 7.07 12.18 -5.90
CA PRO A 73 8.12 12.14 -6.91
C PRO A 73 8.85 10.79 -6.96
N THR A 74 8.82 10.03 -5.86
CA THR A 74 9.46 8.72 -5.74
C THR A 74 8.54 7.56 -6.13
N ASN A 75 7.29 7.84 -6.53
CA ASN A 75 6.27 6.82 -6.85
C ASN A 75 6.05 5.81 -5.71
N ALA A 76 6.16 6.24 -4.46
CA ALA A 76 6.03 5.36 -3.29
C ALA A 76 4.59 4.87 -3.04
N ILE A 77 3.59 5.54 -3.62
CA ILE A 77 2.18 5.23 -3.43
C ILE A 77 1.63 4.76 -4.77
N ILE A 78 1.24 3.49 -4.85
CA ILE A 78 0.57 2.92 -6.02
C ILE A 78 -0.87 2.60 -5.65
N PHE A 79 -1.80 3.03 -6.50
CA PHE A 79 -3.23 2.78 -6.39
C PHE A 79 -3.71 2.09 -7.66
N GLY A 80 -4.63 1.15 -7.52
CA GLY A 80 -5.16 0.35 -8.62
C GLY A 80 -6.29 -0.58 -8.17
N ASP A 81 -6.88 -1.30 -9.12
CA ASP A 81 -7.89 -2.32 -8.84
C ASP A 81 -7.22 -3.64 -8.47
N ILE A 82 -7.53 -4.14 -7.27
CA ILE A 82 -7.01 -5.42 -6.76
C ILE A 82 -7.64 -6.64 -7.43
N ASN A 83 -8.77 -6.46 -8.14
CA ASN A 83 -9.42 -7.55 -8.88
C ASN A 83 -8.84 -7.71 -10.28
N ASN A 84 -8.16 -6.68 -10.80
CA ASN A 84 -7.48 -6.76 -12.09
C ASN A 84 -6.04 -7.29 -11.87
N PRO A 85 -5.71 -8.51 -12.35
CA PRO A 85 -4.39 -9.10 -12.14
C PRO A 85 -3.27 -8.34 -12.85
N GLU A 86 -3.58 -7.52 -13.86
CA GLU A 86 -2.61 -6.70 -14.57
C GLU A 86 -2.26 -5.40 -13.82
N SER A 87 -2.97 -5.08 -12.72
CA SER A 87 -2.70 -3.86 -11.95
C SER A 87 -1.40 -3.94 -11.16
N ASP A 88 -0.64 -2.85 -11.15
CA ASP A 88 0.63 -2.72 -10.44
C ASP A 88 0.46 -3.02 -8.94
N VAL A 89 -0.72 -2.71 -8.38
CA VAL A 89 -1.00 -2.94 -6.96
C VAL A 89 -1.04 -4.43 -6.60
N VAL A 90 -1.44 -5.31 -7.52
CA VAL A 90 -1.49 -6.75 -7.30
C VAL A 90 -0.07 -7.29 -7.19
N GLN A 91 0.77 -6.93 -8.16
CA GLN A 91 2.19 -7.32 -8.18
C GLN A 91 2.92 -6.86 -6.91
N LEU A 92 2.68 -5.62 -6.45
CA LEU A 92 3.31 -5.10 -5.23
C LEU A 92 2.80 -5.79 -3.95
N LYS A 93 1.54 -6.24 -3.93
CA LYS A 93 0.97 -6.95 -2.78
C LYS A 93 1.49 -8.39 -2.64
N GLU A 94 1.97 -8.98 -3.73
CA GLU A 94 2.57 -10.32 -3.74
C GLU A 94 4.03 -10.33 -3.26
N LEU A 95 4.68 -9.16 -3.20
CA LEU A 95 6.06 -9.06 -2.72
C LEU A 95 6.20 -9.57 -1.27
N PRO A 96 7.30 -10.26 -0.93
CA PRO A 96 7.53 -10.76 0.44
C PRO A 96 7.66 -9.65 1.48
N LEU A 97 7.90 -8.41 1.04
CA LEU A 97 8.00 -7.23 1.90
C LEU A 97 6.63 -6.61 2.23
N ASN A 98 5.55 -7.08 1.62
CA ASN A 98 4.21 -6.54 1.82
C ASN A 98 3.66 -6.92 3.20
N TYR A 99 3.20 -5.92 3.96
CA TYR A 99 2.57 -6.14 5.26
C TYR A 99 1.38 -5.21 5.50
N ALA A 100 0.42 -5.70 6.27
CA ALA A 100 -0.68 -4.90 6.81
C ALA A 100 -0.27 -4.35 8.17
N VAL A 101 -0.36 -3.03 8.34
CA VAL A 101 -0.17 -2.41 9.67
C VAL A 101 -1.27 -2.95 10.60
N LEU A 102 -0.94 -3.24 11.87
CA LEU A 102 -1.86 -3.85 12.85
C LEU A 102 -2.61 -5.09 12.32
N GLY A 103 -1.92 -5.96 11.57
CA GLY A 103 -2.49 -7.19 11.01
C GLY A 103 -3.06 -8.15 12.07
N GLU A 104 -2.49 -8.14 13.27
CA GLU A 104 -2.95 -8.89 14.46
C GLU A 104 -4.41 -8.62 14.85
N LEU A 105 -4.94 -7.44 14.51
CA LEU A 105 -6.33 -7.07 14.81
C LEU A 105 -7.34 -7.59 13.78
N ASN A 106 -6.88 -8.30 12.74
CA ASN A 106 -7.70 -8.89 11.69
C ASN A 106 -8.66 -7.90 10.99
N VAL A 107 -8.19 -6.65 10.79
CA VAL A 107 -9.00 -5.55 10.22
C VAL A 107 -8.98 -5.46 8.70
N PHE A 108 -8.27 -6.37 8.02
CA PHE A 108 -8.15 -6.47 6.55
C PHE A 108 -8.02 -5.11 5.84
N PRO A 109 -6.97 -4.30 6.13
CA PRO A 109 -6.83 -2.98 5.53
C PRO A 109 -6.54 -3.11 4.03
N ARG A 110 -7.16 -2.25 3.21
CA ARG A 110 -6.92 -2.23 1.75
C ARG A 110 -5.55 -1.64 1.39
N THR A 111 -5.10 -0.62 2.13
CA THR A 111 -3.73 -0.12 2.04
C THR A 111 -2.80 -1.01 2.84
N THR A 112 -1.82 -1.58 2.15
CA THR A 112 -0.68 -2.30 2.71
C THR A 112 0.60 -1.55 2.38
N TYR A 113 1.70 -1.90 3.04
CA TYR A 113 2.97 -1.21 2.93
C TYR A 113 4.07 -2.20 2.56
N LEU A 114 5.10 -1.72 1.88
CA LEU A 114 6.33 -2.46 1.70
C LEU A 114 7.31 -2.11 2.82
N ALA A 115 7.95 -3.12 3.39
CA ALA A 115 8.97 -2.93 4.40
C ALA A 115 10.17 -2.14 3.83
N GLN A 116 10.73 -1.26 4.66
CA GLN A 116 11.95 -0.55 4.32
C GLN A 116 13.14 -1.51 4.37
N VAL A 117 13.80 -1.69 3.24
CA VAL A 117 15.08 -2.42 3.18
C VAL A 117 16.21 -1.40 3.24
N ILE A 118 16.99 -1.46 4.31
CA ILE A 118 18.21 -0.67 4.46
C ILE A 118 19.37 -1.55 3.98
N ASN A 119 20.18 -1.05 3.05
CA ASN A 119 21.34 -1.76 2.51
C ASN A 119 22.64 -1.20 3.10
N PRO A 120 23.04 -1.62 4.32
CA PRO A 120 24.28 -1.15 4.94
C PRO A 120 25.49 -1.70 4.20
N ASN A 121 26.52 -0.87 4.04
CA ASN A 121 27.80 -1.33 3.49
C ASN A 121 28.44 -2.34 4.46
N PRO A 122 28.79 -3.56 4.00
CA PRO A 122 29.44 -4.57 4.84
C PRO A 122 30.69 -4.07 5.58
N ALA A 123 31.45 -3.16 4.97
CA ALA A 123 32.67 -2.60 5.56
C ALA A 123 32.41 -1.61 6.71
N LEU A 124 31.19 -1.08 6.84
CA LEU A 124 30.80 -0.06 7.83
C LEU A 124 29.77 -0.59 8.84
N ARG A 125 29.52 -1.91 8.82
CA ARG A 125 28.42 -2.54 9.58
C ARG A 125 28.58 -2.41 11.11
N ASN A 126 29.81 -2.25 11.60
CA ASN A 126 30.11 -2.17 13.03
C ASN A 126 30.30 -0.72 13.54
N ASP A 127 30.44 0.27 12.65
CA ASP A 127 30.74 1.67 13.03
C ASP A 127 29.48 2.53 13.20
N VAL A 128 28.38 2.10 12.60
CA VAL A 128 27.06 2.71 12.79
C VAL A 128 26.37 1.89 13.87
N GLY A 129 26.29 2.40 15.10
CA GLY A 129 25.79 1.70 16.31
C GLY A 129 24.32 1.25 16.27
N ILE A 130 23.94 0.52 15.23
CA ILE A 130 22.67 -0.16 15.05
C ILE A 130 22.97 -1.66 15.23
N GLU A 131 22.76 -2.16 16.45
CA GLU A 131 22.77 -3.60 16.70
C GLU A 131 21.60 -4.24 15.95
N TYR A 132 21.90 -4.90 14.83
CA TYR A 132 20.96 -5.81 14.18
C TYR A 132 21.26 -7.23 14.66
N SER A 133 20.46 -7.74 15.60
CA SER A 133 20.46 -9.16 15.97
C SER A 133 19.76 -9.96 14.87
N PHE A 134 20.53 -10.45 13.89
CA PHE A 134 20.07 -11.54 13.03
C PHE A 134 20.45 -12.85 13.74
N GLU A 135 19.59 -13.32 14.64
CA GLU A 135 19.70 -14.70 15.12
C GLU A 135 19.29 -15.62 13.96
N GLU A 136 20.27 -16.27 13.34
CA GLU A 136 20.04 -17.43 12.50
C GLU A 136 19.42 -18.53 13.35
N HIS A 137 18.08 -18.58 13.40
CA HIS A 137 17.38 -19.78 13.80
C HIS A 137 17.56 -20.83 12.70
N HIS A 138 18.70 -21.53 12.74
CA HIS A 138 18.88 -22.82 12.09
C HIS A 138 17.93 -23.82 12.74
N GLY A 139 16.66 -23.78 12.33
CA GLY A 139 15.69 -24.84 12.57
C GLY A 139 16.09 -26.05 11.73
N GLY A 140 17.08 -26.79 12.20
CA GLY A 140 17.51 -28.06 11.62
C GLY A 140 16.42 -29.11 11.76
N HIS A 141 15.56 -29.23 10.74
CA HIS A 141 14.83 -30.47 10.48
C HIS A 141 15.73 -31.33 9.58
N GLY A 142 16.57 -32.16 10.21
CA GLY A 142 17.33 -33.19 9.53
C GLY A 142 16.40 -34.22 8.92
N GLY A 143 16.44 -34.33 7.59
CA GLY A 143 15.94 -35.50 6.87
C GLY A 143 16.94 -36.64 7.01
N GLU A 144 16.48 -37.78 7.50
CA GLU A 144 17.20 -39.04 7.39
C GLU A 144 17.01 -39.59 5.96
N GLU A 145 18.01 -39.39 5.10
CA GLU A 145 18.23 -40.25 3.94
C GLU A 145 19.53 -41.03 4.19
N SER A 146 19.38 -42.26 4.70
CA SER A 146 20.45 -43.25 4.70
C SER A 146 20.38 -44.07 3.41
N GLY A 147 21.27 -43.78 2.46
CA GLY A 147 21.64 -44.71 1.40
C GLY A 147 22.70 -45.71 1.89
N GLY A 148 22.59 -46.96 1.45
CA GLY A 148 23.60 -48.00 1.69
C GLY A 148 23.36 -49.23 0.83
N GLU A 149 24.20 -49.36 -0.20
CA GLU A 149 24.69 -50.53 -0.95
C GLU A 149 23.79 -51.75 -1.22
N GLY A 150 23.76 -52.16 -2.49
CA GLY A 150 23.11 -53.39 -2.95
C GLY A 150 23.95 -54.66 -2.77
N ASP A 151 23.28 -55.80 -2.92
CA ASP A 151 23.91 -57.08 -3.27
C ASP A 151 22.92 -57.95 -4.06
N ASN A 152 23.45 -58.51 -5.15
CA ASN A 152 22.79 -59.50 -6.02
C ASN A 152 22.41 -60.75 -5.23
N HIS A 153 21.27 -61.38 -5.55
CA HIS A 153 21.22 -62.83 -5.74
C HIS A 153 19.99 -63.26 -6.58
N SER A 154 20.32 -64.15 -7.51
CA SER A 154 19.51 -64.98 -8.39
C SER A 154 18.58 -65.97 -7.67
N GLU A 155 17.33 -66.07 -8.11
CA GLU A 155 16.61 -67.27 -8.61
C GLU A 155 15.18 -66.90 -9.03
#